data_AF-I2GIV0-F1
#
_entry.id   AF-I2GIV0-F1
#
_cell.length_a   1.000
_cell.length_b   1.000
_cell.length_c   1.000
_cell.angle_alpha   90.00
_cell.angle_beta   90.00
_cell.angle_gamma   90.00
#
_symmetry.space_group_name_H-M   'P 1'
#
loop_
_entity.id
_entity.type
_entity.pdbx_description
1 polymer ?
#
loop_
_entity_poly.entity_id
_entity_poly.type
_entity_poly.pdbx_seq_one_letter_code
_entity_poly.pdbx_strand_id
1 'polypeptide(L)'
;MHRQLLLSLLRQYQDSESYTLTLGDHERAMVRDTIDFVEQHPDCFERSLAIGHVTGSAWIVSPDGQQVVLVHHRKLDRWLQPGGHADGDPDVANVALREAQEETGLTSIQLASPAIYDVDIHLIPERKNEPAHYHYDIRFKMTADTAESFRHTPETKDIRWVILSEIEEYTHEKSVIRMVDMKK
;
A
#
# COMPACT_ATOMS: atom_id res chain seq x y z
N MET A 1 0.20 11.56 20.19
CA MET A 1 -0.14 10.24 20.77
C MET A 1 -0.65 9.27 19.71
N HIS A 2 -1.44 9.70 18.72
CA HIS A 2 -1.96 8.82 17.66
C HIS A 2 -0.95 8.48 16.55
N ARG A 3 -0.11 9.42 16.10
CA ARG A 3 0.91 9.18 15.06
C ARG A 3 2.12 8.34 15.50
N GLN A 4 2.27 8.10 16.81
CA GLN A 4 3.48 7.50 17.36
C GLN A 4 3.65 6.05 16.90
N LEU A 5 2.56 5.32 16.70
CA LEU A 5 2.58 3.96 16.18
C LEU A 5 3.22 3.93 14.79
N LEU A 6 2.73 4.75 13.86
CA LEU A 6 3.28 4.84 12.51
C LEU A 6 4.74 5.30 12.52
N LEU A 7 5.09 6.33 13.30
CA LEU A 7 6.49 6.79 13.40
C LEU A 7 7.43 5.69 13.91
N SER A 8 6.98 4.90 14.88
CA SER A 8 7.75 3.76 15.38
C SER A 8 7.94 2.70 14.30
N LEU A 9 6.90 2.38 13.52
CA LEU A 9 7.01 1.43 12.40
C LEU A 9 7.93 1.94 11.28
N LEU A 10 7.81 3.21 10.91
CA LEU A 10 8.66 3.83 9.88
C LEU A 10 10.14 3.84 10.25
N ARG A 11 10.46 4.16 11.52
CA ARG A 11 11.84 4.12 12.01
C ARG A 11 12.39 2.69 12.06
N GLN A 12 11.58 1.73 12.51
CA GLN A 12 11.96 0.31 12.44
C GLN A 12 12.19 -0.16 11.00
N TYR A 13 11.37 0.31 10.05
CA TYR A 13 11.57 0.02 8.64
C TYR A 13 12.87 0.64 8.10
N GLN A 14 13.16 1.89 8.46
CA GLN A 14 14.39 2.59 8.11
C GLN A 14 15.65 1.89 8.64
N ASP A 15 15.56 1.23 9.79
CA ASP A 15 16.66 0.47 10.40
C ASP A 15 16.75 -0.99 9.92
N SER A 16 15.86 -1.42 9.01
CA SER A 16 15.80 -2.81 8.54
C SER A 16 16.87 -3.14 7.49
N GLU A 17 17.23 -4.42 7.39
CA GLU A 17 18.11 -4.91 6.33
C GLU A 17 17.52 -4.67 4.94
N SER A 18 16.19 -4.83 4.78
CA SER A 18 15.48 -4.54 3.53
C SER A 18 15.69 -3.09 3.08
N TYR A 19 15.67 -2.15 4.02
CA TYR A 19 15.93 -0.74 3.70
C TYR A 19 17.39 -0.48 3.29
N THR A 20 18.32 -1.14 3.96
CA THR A 20 19.76 -0.93 3.77
C THR A 20 20.30 -1.60 2.51
N LEU A 21 19.84 -2.81 2.21
CA LEU A 21 20.41 -3.68 1.18
C LEU A 21 19.62 -3.65 -0.15
N THR A 22 18.33 -3.35 -0.10
CA THR A 22 17.43 -3.58 -1.25
C THR A 22 16.90 -2.28 -1.88
N LEU A 23 16.66 -1.23 -1.09
CA LEU A 23 16.07 0.01 -1.63
C LEU A 23 17.07 0.84 -2.44
N GLY A 24 16.58 1.57 -3.45
CA GLY A 24 17.33 2.61 -4.15
C GLY A 24 17.36 3.92 -3.37
N ASP A 25 18.13 4.90 -3.86
CA ASP A 25 18.20 6.23 -3.24
C ASP A 25 16.85 6.96 -3.25
N HIS A 26 16.04 6.71 -4.29
CA HIS A 26 14.73 7.31 -4.43
C HIS A 26 13.74 6.77 -3.38
N GLU A 27 13.68 5.45 -3.20
CA GLU A 27 12.82 4.84 -2.19
C GLU A 27 13.28 5.19 -0.77
N ARG A 28 14.58 5.25 -0.52
CA ARG A 28 15.10 5.76 0.75
C ARG A 28 14.70 7.22 1.01
N ALA A 29 14.61 8.05 -0.03
CA ALA A 29 14.10 9.41 0.10
C ALA A 29 12.62 9.42 0.46
N MET A 30 11.80 8.59 -0.19
CA MET A 30 10.38 8.46 0.14
C MET A 30 10.14 8.08 1.61
N VAL A 31 10.94 7.17 2.17
CA VAL A 31 10.85 6.84 3.61
C VAL A 31 11.15 8.04 4.49
N ARG A 32 12.24 8.78 4.22
CA ARG A 32 12.60 9.98 4.99
C ARG A 32 11.52 11.07 4.89
N ASP A 33 11.06 11.35 3.67
CA ASP A 33 10.04 12.35 3.41
C ASP A 33 8.70 11.98 4.08
N THR A 34 8.39 10.68 4.16
CA THR A 34 7.21 10.17 4.90
C THR A 34 7.35 10.38 6.40
N ILE A 35 8.53 10.09 6.98
CA ILE A 35 8.80 10.35 8.40
C ILE A 35 8.65 11.85 8.69
N ASP A 36 9.31 12.70 7.90
CA ASP A 36 9.27 14.15 8.06
C ASP A 36 7.84 14.69 7.97
N PHE A 37 7.04 14.19 7.01
CA PHE A 37 5.64 14.55 6.85
C PHE A 37 4.81 14.15 8.08
N VAL A 38 4.92 12.90 8.53
CA VAL A 38 4.18 12.39 9.69
C VAL A 38 4.60 13.12 10.97
N GLU A 39 5.83 13.57 11.11
CA GLU A 39 6.28 14.38 12.26
C GLU A 39 5.67 15.80 12.24
N GLN A 40 5.69 16.45 11.07
CA GLN A 40 5.26 17.84 10.90
C GLN A 40 3.75 18.04 10.90
N HIS A 41 2.96 17.03 10.49
CA HIS A 41 1.52 17.16 10.28
C HIS A 41 0.71 16.28 11.24
N PRO A 42 0.12 16.83 12.33
CA PRO A 42 -0.70 16.07 13.28
C PRO A 42 -1.95 15.42 12.69
N ASP A 43 -2.46 15.99 11.61
CA ASP A 43 -3.62 15.59 10.82
C ASP A 43 -3.22 14.77 9.58
N CYS A 44 -2.04 14.14 9.57
CA CYS A 44 -1.52 13.38 8.42
C CYS A 44 -2.40 12.21 7.95
N PHE A 45 -3.40 11.77 8.73
CA PHE A 45 -4.35 10.72 8.35
C PHE A 45 -5.64 11.25 7.74
N GLU A 46 -5.83 12.58 7.73
CA GLU A 46 -7.07 13.23 7.34
C GLU A 46 -6.99 13.74 5.92
N ARG A 47 -7.99 13.42 5.10
CA ARG A 47 -8.09 13.92 3.71
C ARG A 47 -8.27 15.43 3.62
N SER A 48 -8.67 16.09 4.72
CA SER A 48 -8.75 17.54 4.79
C SER A 48 -7.37 18.22 4.71
N LEU A 49 -6.28 17.50 4.97
CA LEU A 49 -4.93 18.01 4.78
C LEU A 49 -4.59 18.05 3.29
N ALA A 50 -4.82 19.22 2.67
CA ALA A 50 -4.80 19.39 1.22
C ALA A 50 -3.43 19.17 0.54
N ILE A 51 -2.33 19.14 1.30
CA ILE A 51 -0.99 18.86 0.75
C ILE A 51 -0.71 17.36 0.57
N GLY A 52 -1.43 16.52 1.29
CA GLY A 52 -1.27 15.07 1.27
C GLY A 52 -1.70 14.41 2.57
N HIS A 53 -1.77 13.09 2.56
CA HIS A 53 -2.17 12.27 3.71
C HIS A 53 -1.70 10.81 3.56
N VAL A 54 -1.73 10.08 4.67
CA VAL A 54 -1.31 8.68 4.76
C VAL A 54 -2.39 7.75 4.20
N THR A 55 -1.95 6.78 3.41
CA THR A 55 -2.78 5.66 2.91
C THR A 55 -2.19 4.32 3.36
N GLY A 56 -3.04 3.28 3.37
CA GLY A 56 -2.65 1.92 3.68
C GLY A 56 -2.93 0.98 2.51
N SER A 57 -1.93 0.22 2.09
CA SER A 57 -2.04 -0.74 0.98
C SER A 57 -1.63 -2.16 1.38
N ALA A 58 -2.27 -3.17 0.79
CA ALA A 58 -2.04 -4.58 1.10
C ALA A 58 -1.37 -5.31 -0.07
N TRP A 59 -0.14 -5.77 0.14
CA TRP A 59 0.54 -6.73 -0.75
C TRP A 59 0.15 -8.15 -0.35
N ILE A 60 -1.00 -8.62 -0.87
CA ILE A 60 -1.58 -9.91 -0.52
C ILE A 60 -0.96 -11.01 -1.39
N VAL A 61 -0.11 -11.85 -0.80
CA VAL A 61 0.52 -12.98 -1.48
C VAL A 61 -0.20 -14.29 -1.18
N SER A 62 -0.14 -15.24 -2.10
CA SER A 62 -0.64 -16.60 -1.87
C SER A 62 0.17 -17.28 -0.75
N PRO A 63 -0.34 -18.32 -0.08
CA PRO A 63 0.38 -18.99 1.00
C PRO A 63 1.75 -19.57 0.59
N ASP A 64 1.90 -19.96 -0.68
CA ASP A 64 3.17 -20.41 -1.26
C ASP A 64 4.08 -19.26 -1.74
N GLY A 65 3.60 -18.02 -1.66
CA GLY A 65 4.30 -16.81 -2.06
C GLY A 65 4.52 -16.68 -3.57
N GLN A 66 3.83 -17.44 -4.43
CA GLN A 66 4.02 -17.42 -5.89
C GLN A 66 3.12 -16.44 -6.62
N GLN A 67 1.97 -16.09 -6.04
CA GLN A 67 0.97 -15.22 -6.64
C GLN A 67 0.70 -14.02 -5.73
N VAL A 68 0.16 -12.95 -6.32
CA VAL A 68 -0.28 -11.75 -5.62
C VAL A 68 -1.67 -11.33 -6.10
N VAL A 69 -2.50 -10.78 -5.21
CA VAL A 69 -3.76 -10.17 -5.61
C VAL A 69 -3.51 -8.80 -6.23
N LEU A 70 -3.93 -8.61 -7.47
CA LEU A 70 -4.04 -7.28 -8.11
C LEU A 70 -5.50 -6.96 -8.45
N VAL A 71 -5.85 -5.69 -8.30
CA VAL A 71 -7.14 -5.09 -8.65
C VAL A 71 -6.94 -4.22 -9.89
N HIS A 72 -7.75 -4.44 -10.93
CA HIS A 72 -7.82 -3.55 -12.09
C HIS A 72 -8.72 -2.36 -11.76
N HIS A 73 -8.10 -1.26 -11.35
CA HIS A 73 -8.81 -0.08 -10.85
C HIS A 73 -9.54 0.65 -11.97
N ARG A 74 -10.86 0.86 -11.83
CA ARG A 74 -11.72 1.35 -12.92
C ARG A 74 -11.37 2.75 -13.40
N LYS A 75 -11.08 3.67 -12.48
CA LYS A 75 -10.83 5.09 -12.81
C LYS A 75 -9.42 5.31 -13.37
N LEU A 76 -8.46 4.49 -12.95
CA LEU A 76 -7.04 4.62 -13.34
C LEU A 76 -6.68 3.73 -14.53
N ASP A 77 -7.49 2.71 -14.79
CA ASP A 77 -7.24 1.68 -15.80
C ASP A 77 -5.88 0.98 -15.64
N ARG A 78 -5.51 0.69 -14.38
CA ARG A 78 -4.23 0.11 -13.99
C ARG A 78 -4.45 -1.06 -13.05
N TRP A 79 -3.56 -2.06 -13.11
CA TRP A 79 -3.49 -3.14 -12.13
C TRP A 79 -2.59 -2.72 -10.97
N LEU A 80 -3.16 -2.72 -9.76
CA LEU A 80 -2.51 -2.26 -8.52
C LEU A 80 -2.85 -3.23 -7.38
N GLN A 81 -2.05 -3.21 -6.32
CA GLN A 81 -2.46 -3.79 -5.05
C GLN A 81 -3.66 -3.01 -4.47
N PRO A 82 -4.57 -3.66 -3.72
CA PRO A 82 -5.65 -2.94 -3.05
C PRO A 82 -5.10 -2.05 -1.92
N GLY A 83 -5.80 -0.95 -1.66
CA GLY A 83 -5.40 0.04 -0.66
C GLY A 83 -6.20 1.34 -0.75
N GLY A 84 -6.15 2.13 0.32
CA GLY A 84 -6.98 3.31 0.42
C GLY A 84 -6.65 4.22 1.59
N HIS A 85 -7.57 5.14 1.87
CA HIS A 85 -7.35 6.25 2.78
C HIS A 85 -7.43 5.79 4.24
N ALA A 86 -6.61 6.40 5.10
CA ALA A 86 -6.68 6.18 6.53
C ALA A 86 -7.95 6.76 7.16
N ASP A 87 -8.47 7.87 6.61
CA ASP A 87 -9.68 8.56 7.08
C ASP A 87 -9.70 8.77 8.61
N GLY A 88 -8.55 9.22 9.14
CA GLY A 88 -8.34 9.49 10.57
C GLY A 88 -7.89 8.29 11.41
N ASP A 89 -7.89 7.06 10.89
CA ASP A 89 -7.43 5.86 11.59
C ASP A 89 -5.88 5.79 11.64
N PRO A 90 -5.25 5.87 12.82
CA PRO A 90 -3.80 5.80 12.94
C PRO A 90 -3.23 4.37 12.82
N ASP A 91 -4.06 3.33 12.86
CA ASP A 91 -3.63 1.94 12.65
C ASP A 91 -3.59 1.61 11.15
N VAL A 92 -2.50 2.02 10.50
CA VAL A 92 -2.37 1.91 9.04
C VAL A 92 -2.34 0.46 8.55
N ALA A 93 -1.94 -0.49 9.40
CA ALA A 93 -2.01 -1.91 9.06
C ALA A 93 -3.48 -2.39 9.02
N ASN A 94 -4.28 -1.94 9.98
CA ASN A 94 -5.73 -2.18 9.99
C ASN A 94 -6.43 -1.48 8.81
N VAL A 95 -6.03 -0.25 8.46
CA VAL A 95 -6.50 0.45 7.25
C VAL A 95 -6.25 -0.38 6.00
N ALA A 96 -5.00 -0.83 5.80
CA ALA A 96 -4.64 -1.65 4.65
C ALA A 96 -5.48 -2.96 4.59
N LEU A 97 -5.73 -3.59 5.74
CA LEU A 97 -6.54 -4.80 5.82
C LEU A 97 -8.00 -4.51 5.46
N ARG A 98 -8.58 -3.45 6.02
CA ARG A 98 -9.96 -3.04 5.76
C ARG A 98 -10.17 -2.74 4.27
N GLU A 99 -9.33 -1.90 3.68
CA GLU A 99 -9.40 -1.54 2.26
C GLU A 99 -9.26 -2.79 1.37
N ALA A 100 -8.33 -3.69 1.70
CA ALA A 100 -8.17 -4.94 0.99
C ALA A 100 -9.44 -5.82 1.04
N GLN A 101 -10.08 -5.93 2.19
CA GLN A 101 -11.34 -6.68 2.34
C GLN A 101 -12.48 -6.01 1.56
N GLU A 102 -12.57 -4.68 1.59
CA GLU A 102 -13.60 -3.90 0.88
C GLU A 102 -13.46 -4.02 -0.64
N GLU A 103 -12.24 -3.89 -1.18
CA GLU A 103 -11.99 -3.92 -2.62
C GLU A 103 -12.03 -5.33 -3.22
N THR A 104 -11.57 -6.34 -2.47
CA THR A 104 -11.43 -7.71 -2.99
C THR A 104 -12.57 -8.64 -2.58
N GLY A 105 -13.26 -8.32 -1.47
CA GLY A 105 -14.26 -9.18 -0.84
C GLY A 105 -13.70 -10.38 -0.08
N LEU A 106 -12.37 -10.54 -0.02
CA LEU A 106 -11.74 -11.62 0.74
C LEU A 106 -11.91 -11.38 2.24
N THR A 107 -12.14 -12.43 3.00
CA THR A 107 -12.32 -12.43 4.46
C THR A 107 -11.22 -13.18 5.18
N SER A 108 -10.46 -14.02 4.45
CA SER A 108 -9.33 -14.79 4.97
C SER A 108 -8.02 -14.00 5.09
N ILE A 109 -8.00 -12.70 4.74
CA ILE A 109 -6.79 -11.88 4.72
C ILE A 109 -6.19 -11.77 6.13
N GLN A 110 -4.88 -12.02 6.24
CA GLN A 110 -4.11 -11.89 7.48
C GLN A 110 -2.79 -11.17 7.22
N LEU A 111 -2.30 -10.42 8.20
CA LEU A 111 -0.95 -9.86 8.18
C LEU A 111 0.07 -11.00 8.17
N ALA A 112 0.95 -11.02 7.17
CA ALA A 112 2.08 -11.94 7.13
C ALA A 112 3.18 -11.49 8.10
N SER A 113 3.26 -10.18 8.34
CA SER A 113 4.17 -9.53 9.28
C SER A 113 3.54 -8.22 9.76
N PRO A 114 3.74 -7.81 11.03
CA PRO A 114 3.34 -6.49 11.51
C PRO A 114 4.27 -5.36 11.01
N ALA A 115 5.39 -5.68 10.37
CA ALA A 115 6.33 -4.69 9.86
C ALA A 115 5.85 -4.09 8.53
N ILE A 116 6.25 -2.84 8.27
CA ILE A 116 6.08 -2.21 6.95
C ILE A 116 6.86 -3.03 5.93
N TYR A 117 6.22 -3.30 4.80
CA TYR A 117 6.81 -4.00 3.67
C TYR A 117 7.49 -3.02 2.71
N ASP A 118 6.81 -1.93 2.35
CA ASP A 118 7.28 -0.90 1.44
C ASP A 118 6.65 0.46 1.79
N VAL A 119 7.31 1.55 1.40
CA VAL A 119 6.80 2.91 1.53
C VAL A 119 6.91 3.60 0.18
N ASP A 120 5.83 4.25 -0.24
CA ASP A 120 5.75 4.97 -1.50
C ASP A 120 5.18 6.37 -1.30
N ILE A 121 5.62 7.31 -2.13
CA ILE A 121 5.00 8.62 -2.24
C ILE A 121 4.61 8.82 -3.70
N HIS A 122 3.34 9.08 -3.96
CA HIS A 122 2.87 9.39 -5.30
C HIS A 122 1.90 10.55 -5.33
N LEU A 123 1.97 11.30 -6.42
CA LEU A 123 1.11 12.45 -6.65
C LEU A 123 -0.26 11.99 -7.14
N ILE A 124 -1.31 12.43 -6.46
CA ILE A 124 -2.67 12.42 -6.98
C ILE A 124 -2.89 13.71 -7.77
N PRO A 125 -3.20 13.62 -9.07
CA PRO A 125 -3.42 14.81 -9.90
C PRO A 125 -4.68 15.54 -9.45
N GLU A 126 -4.69 16.86 -9.69
CA GLU A 126 -5.87 17.70 -9.43
C GLU A 126 -7.12 17.14 -10.12
N ARG A 127 -8.23 17.14 -9.38
CA ARG A 127 -9.56 16.81 -9.86
C ARG A 127 -10.50 17.96 -9.54
N LYS A 128 -11.70 17.93 -10.14
CA LYS A 128 -12.68 19.03 -10.10
C LYS A 128 -12.90 19.68 -8.71
N ASN A 129 -12.83 18.89 -7.64
CA ASN A 129 -13.06 19.37 -6.27
C ASN A 129 -11.91 18.99 -5.30
N GLU A 130 -10.73 18.62 -5.81
CA GLU A 130 -9.64 18.10 -5.01
C GLU A 130 -8.30 18.58 -5.61
N PRO A 131 -7.52 19.42 -4.90
CA PRO A 131 -6.23 19.88 -5.41
C PRO A 131 -5.27 18.70 -5.58
N ALA A 132 -4.24 18.88 -6.41
CA ALA A 132 -3.16 17.91 -6.48
C ALA A 132 -2.49 17.78 -5.10
N HIS A 133 -2.30 16.55 -4.65
CA HIS A 133 -1.79 16.25 -3.31
C HIS A 133 -1.03 14.91 -3.31
N TYR A 134 -0.25 14.65 -2.27
CA TYR A 134 0.51 13.40 -2.17
C TYR A 134 -0.21 12.36 -1.32
N HIS A 135 -0.18 11.12 -1.77
CA HIS A 135 -0.41 9.97 -0.91
C HIS A 135 0.93 9.48 -0.36
N TYR A 136 1.00 9.33 0.96
CA TYR A 136 2.10 8.71 1.69
C TYR A 136 1.68 7.27 2.02
N ASP A 137 1.98 6.36 1.10
CA ASP A 137 1.40 5.03 1.06
C ASP A 137 2.27 4.03 1.84
N ILE A 138 1.70 3.49 2.92
CA ILE A 138 2.35 2.50 3.78
C ILE A 138 1.84 1.12 3.41
N ARG A 139 2.74 0.25 3.01
CA ARG A 139 2.38 -1.04 2.42
C ARG A 139 2.71 -2.17 3.37
N PHE A 140 1.78 -3.09 3.55
CA PHE A 140 1.94 -4.25 4.41
C PHE A 140 1.83 -5.54 3.61
N LYS A 141 2.64 -6.54 3.98
CA LYS A 141 2.56 -7.87 3.38
C LYS A 141 1.49 -8.68 4.10
N MET A 142 0.59 -9.26 3.31
CA MET A 142 -0.53 -10.05 3.80
C MET A 142 -0.61 -11.40 3.07
N THR A 143 -1.35 -12.33 3.63
CA THR A 143 -1.70 -13.61 2.99
C THR A 143 -3.21 -13.79 2.99
N ALA A 144 -3.73 -14.56 2.03
CA ALA A 144 -5.14 -14.93 1.97
C ALA A 144 -5.30 -16.35 1.38
N ASP A 145 -6.46 -16.97 1.59
CA ASP A 145 -6.79 -18.26 0.99
C ASP A 145 -7.08 -18.09 -0.51
N THR A 146 -6.31 -18.77 -1.34
CA THR A 146 -6.47 -18.77 -2.80
C THR A 146 -7.76 -19.42 -3.27
N ALA A 147 -8.43 -20.21 -2.43
CA ALA A 147 -9.72 -20.83 -2.75
C ALA A 147 -10.91 -19.87 -2.55
N GLU A 148 -10.71 -18.77 -1.83
CA GLU A 148 -11.75 -17.76 -1.62
C GLU A 148 -12.00 -16.96 -2.91
N SER A 149 -13.28 -16.75 -3.24
CA SER A 149 -13.68 -16.02 -4.45
C SER A 149 -13.70 -14.52 -4.21
N PHE A 150 -13.21 -13.76 -5.19
CA PHE A 150 -13.30 -12.31 -5.17
C PHE A 150 -14.74 -11.80 -5.30
N ARG A 151 -15.01 -10.62 -4.74
CA ARG A 151 -16.23 -9.85 -4.96
C ARG A 151 -15.87 -8.51 -5.57
N HIS A 152 -16.46 -8.21 -6.74
CA HIS A 152 -16.24 -6.94 -7.40
C HIS A 152 -17.07 -5.83 -6.78
N THR A 153 -16.47 -4.65 -6.65
CA THR A 153 -17.16 -3.39 -6.36
C THR A 153 -17.35 -2.58 -7.65
N PRO A 154 -18.18 -1.52 -7.67
CA PRO A 154 -18.28 -0.62 -8.83
C PRO A 154 -16.95 0.06 -9.22
N GLU A 155 -15.99 0.12 -8.30
CA GLU A 155 -14.68 0.74 -8.51
C GLU A 155 -13.65 -0.22 -9.14
N THR A 156 -14.00 -1.51 -9.23
CA THR A 156 -13.12 -2.58 -9.68
C THR A 156 -13.58 -3.13 -11.04
N LYS A 157 -12.68 -3.14 -12.04
CA LYS A 157 -12.94 -3.79 -13.35
C LYS A 157 -12.73 -5.30 -13.28
N ASP A 158 -11.69 -5.73 -12.60
CA ASP A 158 -11.29 -7.13 -12.47
C ASP A 158 -10.40 -7.32 -11.24
N ILE A 159 -10.30 -8.54 -10.71
CA ILE A 159 -9.43 -8.90 -9.57
C ILE A 159 -8.82 -10.26 -9.87
N ARG A 160 -7.51 -10.38 -9.71
CA ARG A 160 -6.79 -11.62 -10.04
C ARG A 160 -5.73 -11.95 -9.03
N TRP A 161 -5.58 -13.24 -8.78
CA TRP A 161 -4.30 -13.80 -8.40
C TRP A 161 -3.40 -13.80 -9.64
N VAL A 162 -2.32 -13.03 -9.58
CA VAL A 162 -1.33 -12.88 -10.66
C VAL A 162 -0.05 -13.60 -10.24
N ILE A 163 0.47 -14.46 -11.11
CA ILE A 163 1.75 -15.12 -10.89
C ILE A 163 2.84 -14.05 -10.89
N LEU A 164 3.68 -14.03 -9.87
CA LEU A 164 4.65 -12.96 -9.68
C LEU A 164 5.70 -12.89 -10.80
N SER A 165 6.02 -14.01 -11.46
CA SER A 165 6.90 -14.02 -12.65
C SER A 165 6.24 -13.47 -13.91
N GLU A 166 4.91 -13.29 -13.91
CA GLU A 166 4.11 -12.79 -15.04
C GLU A 166 3.53 -11.40 -14.74
N ILE A 167 3.94 -10.77 -13.63
CA ILE A 167 3.33 -9.52 -13.17
C ILE A 167 3.46 -8.37 -14.17
N GLU A 168 4.53 -8.36 -14.97
CA GLU A 168 4.76 -7.36 -16.02
C GLU A 168 3.76 -7.47 -17.18
N GLU A 169 3.00 -8.57 -17.30
CA GLU A 169 1.87 -8.65 -18.25
C GLU A 169 0.66 -7.80 -17.80
N TYR A 170 0.60 -7.46 -16.50
CA TYR A 170 -0.50 -6.72 -15.89
C TYR A 170 -0.14 -5.28 -15.56
N THR A 171 1.09 -5.02 -15.12
CA THR A 171 1.51 -3.69 -14.69
C THR A 171 2.98 -3.42 -14.96
N HIS A 172 3.27 -2.21 -15.44
CA HIS A 172 4.63 -1.69 -15.61
C HIS A 172 4.99 -0.63 -14.55
N GLU A 173 4.16 -0.51 -13.52
CA GLU A 173 4.35 0.46 -12.45
C GLU A 173 5.53 0.04 -11.59
N LYS A 174 6.61 0.83 -11.65
CA LYS A 174 7.84 0.55 -10.88
C LYS A 174 7.57 0.35 -9.39
N SER A 175 6.61 1.08 -8.83
CA SER A 175 6.23 0.97 -7.43
C SER A 175 5.57 -0.35 -7.08
N VAL A 176 4.93 -1.02 -8.04
CA VAL A 176 4.37 -2.36 -7.88
C VAL A 176 5.44 -3.42 -8.16
N ILE A 177 6.18 -3.27 -9.25
CA ILE A 177 7.22 -4.23 -9.67
C ILE A 177 8.28 -4.40 -8.57
N ARG A 178 8.73 -3.31 -7.93
CA ARG A 178 9.77 -3.43 -6.88
C ARG A 178 9.37 -4.30 -5.70
N MET A 179 8.07 -4.38 -5.38
CA MET A 179 7.56 -5.23 -4.30
C MET A 179 7.69 -6.72 -4.61
N VAL A 180 7.93 -7.11 -5.87
CA VAL A 180 8.19 -8.50 -6.27
C VAL A 180 9.60 -8.93 -5.85
N ASP A 181 10.57 -8.04 -6.04
CA ASP A 181 11.99 -8.29 -5.83
C ASP A 181 12.42 -8.14 -4.36
N MET A 182 11.57 -7.54 -3.52
CA MET A 182 11.74 -7.50 -2.06
C MET A 182 11.51 -8.87 -1.38
N LYS A 183 11.68 -9.97 -2.13
CA LYS A 183 11.55 -11.33 -1.64
C LYS A 183 12.86 -11.82 -1.04
N LYS A 184 12.82 -11.96 0.29
CA LYS A 184 13.75 -12.63 1.21
C LYS A 184 14.78 -11.71 1.83
#